data_AF-A0A645I4G4-F1
#
_entry.id   AF-A0A645I4G4-F1
#
_cell.length_a   1.000
_cell.length_b   1.000
_cell.length_c   1.000
_cell.angle_alpha   90.00
_cell.angle_beta   90.00
_cell.angle_gamma   90.00
#
_symmetry.space_group_name_H-M   'P 1'
#
loop_
_entity.id
_entity.type
_entity.pdbx_description
1 polymer ?
#
loop_
_entity_poly.entity_id
_entity_poly.type
_entity_poly.pdbx_seq_one_letter_code
_entity_poly.pdbx_strand_id
1 'polypeptide(L)'
;MIKSLYGTLHNYTMKIVANCFEETLENEIGNMRVEELPIALIPHRMEPVYEIAQLKQEVIDEMFAGNYHGISSVEWTDKPYRSYYGAFFFNDSHIVINCVLNSPDVPREAVKCVIYHELLHRDYHGHGKEFRSREAQFPGYEEHAAFLHTMGDDMDIKGW
;
A
#
# COMPACT_ATOMS: atom_id res chain seq x y z
N MET A 1 12.36 -22.52 -19.77
CA MET A 1 11.51 -21.43 -20.31
C MET A 1 11.23 -20.36 -19.25
N ILE A 2 10.73 -20.69 -18.05
CA ILE A 2 10.52 -19.70 -16.96
C ILE A 2 11.86 -19.21 -16.33
N LYS A 3 12.80 -20.13 -16.04
CA LYS A 3 14.11 -19.77 -15.44
C LYS A 3 14.98 -18.84 -16.31
N SER A 4 14.86 -18.90 -17.64
CA SER A 4 15.67 -18.07 -18.54
C SER A 4 15.14 -16.66 -18.73
N LEU A 5 13.87 -16.40 -18.38
CA LEU A 5 13.22 -15.10 -18.53
C LEU A 5 13.02 -14.38 -17.18
N TYR A 6 12.82 -15.15 -16.11
CA TYR A 6 12.43 -14.60 -14.80
C TYR A 6 13.32 -15.09 -13.63
N GLY A 7 14.25 -16.01 -13.89
CA GLY A 7 15.20 -16.51 -12.90
C GLY A 7 14.58 -17.55 -11.96
N THR A 8 13.72 -17.11 -11.05
CA THR A 8 13.06 -17.96 -10.04
C THR A 8 11.55 -18.03 -10.27
N LEU A 9 10.91 -19.05 -9.67
CA LEU A 9 9.46 -19.16 -9.70
C LEU A 9 8.81 -17.97 -8.95
N HIS A 10 9.42 -17.53 -7.85
CA HIS A 10 8.99 -16.34 -7.09
C HIS A 10 8.98 -15.08 -7.97
N ASN A 11 10.06 -14.80 -8.70
CA ASN A 11 10.15 -13.65 -9.61
C ASN A 11 9.14 -13.69 -10.76
N TYR A 12 8.82 -14.91 -11.24
CA TYR A 12 7.77 -15.09 -12.23
C TYR A 12 6.40 -14.77 -11.65
N THR A 13 6.09 -15.30 -10.46
CA THR A 13 4.83 -15.01 -9.76
C THR A 13 4.70 -13.52 -9.49
N MET A 14 5.74 -12.86 -8.98
CA MET A 14 5.72 -11.42 -8.72
C MET A 14 5.52 -10.57 -9.99
N LYS A 15 6.02 -11.01 -11.15
CA LYS A 15 5.77 -10.31 -12.42
C LYS A 15 4.38 -10.54 -12.99
N ILE A 16 3.82 -11.74 -12.79
CA ILE A 16 2.43 -12.01 -13.17
C ILE A 16 1.48 -11.20 -12.29
N VAL A 17 1.74 -11.16 -10.98
CA VAL A 17 1.02 -10.30 -10.02
C VAL A 17 1.16 -8.84 -10.44
N ALA A 18 2.38 -8.32 -10.64
CA ALA A 18 2.57 -6.93 -11.08
C ALA A 18 1.80 -6.59 -12.38
N ASN A 19 1.85 -7.45 -13.40
CA ASN A 19 1.13 -7.22 -14.66
C ASN A 19 -0.39 -7.33 -14.52
N CYS A 20 -0.90 -8.25 -13.69
CA CYS A 20 -2.34 -8.39 -13.45
C CYS A 20 -2.92 -7.23 -12.62
N PHE A 21 -2.10 -6.60 -11.78
CA PHE A 21 -2.48 -5.44 -10.98
C PHE A 21 -2.37 -4.11 -11.77
N GLU A 22 -1.43 -4.00 -12.71
CA GLU A 22 -1.29 -2.82 -13.60
C GLU A 22 -2.53 -2.60 -14.49
N GLU A 23 -3.13 -3.65 -15.06
CA GLU A 23 -4.30 -3.51 -15.96
C GLU A 23 -5.63 -3.27 -15.25
N THR A 24 -5.74 -3.61 -13.96
CA THR A 24 -7.02 -3.56 -13.21
C THR A 24 -7.24 -2.22 -12.50
N LEU A 25 -6.21 -1.57 -11.97
CA LEU A 25 -6.38 -0.32 -11.20
C LEU A 25 -6.60 0.93 -12.09
N GLU A 26 -5.98 1.01 -13.27
CA GLU A 26 -6.09 2.19 -14.16
C GLU A 26 -7.53 2.47 -14.64
N ASN A 27 -8.38 1.43 -14.76
CA ASN A 27 -9.76 1.57 -15.23
C ASN A 27 -10.80 1.51 -14.10
N GLU A 28 -10.45 1.04 -12.90
CA GLU A 28 -11.42 0.74 -11.85
C GLU A 28 -11.50 1.79 -10.73
N ILE A 29 -10.47 2.57 -10.39
CA ILE A 29 -10.56 3.47 -9.20
C ILE A 29 -11.71 4.48 -9.29
N GLY A 30 -12.08 4.94 -10.50
CA GLY A 30 -13.27 5.80 -10.70
C GLY A 30 -14.63 5.11 -10.54
N ASN A 31 -14.66 3.77 -10.57
CA ASN A 31 -15.87 2.93 -10.54
C ASN A 31 -15.81 1.80 -9.49
N MET A 32 -14.74 1.71 -8.69
CA MET A 32 -14.50 0.60 -7.78
C MET A 32 -15.51 0.72 -6.65
N ARG A 33 -16.39 -0.26 -6.55
CA ARG A 33 -17.28 -0.38 -5.40
C ARG A 33 -16.38 -0.60 -4.19
N VAL A 34 -16.24 0.42 -3.36
CA VAL A 34 -15.53 0.31 -2.08
C VAL A 34 -16.35 -0.63 -1.21
N GLU A 35 -15.81 -1.82 -0.95
CA GLU A 35 -16.48 -2.83 -0.15
C GLU A 35 -15.99 -2.75 1.30
N GLU A 36 -16.92 -2.50 2.22
CA GLU A 36 -16.64 -2.53 3.66
C GLU A 36 -16.23 -3.93 4.11
N LEU A 37 -15.18 -4.01 4.91
CA LEU A 37 -14.76 -5.22 5.62
C LEU A 37 -15.54 -5.30 6.94
N PRO A 38 -16.41 -6.31 7.16
CA PRO A 38 -17.08 -6.46 8.44
C PRO A 38 -16.07 -6.57 9.59
N ILE A 39 -16.23 -5.76 10.64
CA ILE A 39 -15.32 -5.74 11.80
C ILE A 39 -15.13 -7.14 12.41
N ALA A 40 -16.18 -7.97 12.38
CA ALA A 40 -16.13 -9.34 12.89
C ALA A 40 -15.18 -10.29 12.13
N LEU A 41 -14.70 -9.89 10.94
CA LEU A 41 -13.75 -10.65 10.12
C LEU A 41 -12.31 -10.14 10.28
N ILE A 42 -12.08 -9.09 11.08
CA ILE A 42 -10.75 -8.57 11.35
C ILE A 42 -10.14 -9.41 12.48
N PRO A 43 -9.03 -10.14 12.24
CA PRO A 43 -8.47 -11.09 13.21
C PRO A 43 -7.70 -10.39 14.35
N HIS A 44 -7.42 -9.10 14.19
CA HIS A 44 -6.60 -8.31 15.11
C HIS A 44 -7.37 -7.17 15.79
N ARG A 45 -6.75 -6.56 16.80
CA ARG A 45 -7.34 -5.48 17.60
C ARG A 45 -7.47 -4.21 16.78
N MET A 46 -8.67 -3.63 16.77
CA MET A 46 -8.96 -2.32 16.16
C MET A 46 -8.82 -1.20 17.20
N GLU A 47 -7.69 -1.18 17.91
CA GLU A 47 -7.31 -0.14 18.87
C GLU A 47 -6.34 0.84 18.17
N PRO A 48 -6.76 2.08 17.86
CA PRO A 48 -5.88 3.04 17.20
C PRO A 48 -4.66 3.36 18.07
N VAL A 49 -3.47 3.16 17.52
CA VAL A 49 -2.18 3.37 18.21
C VAL A 49 -1.22 4.29 17.45
N TYR A 50 -1.55 4.64 16.20
CA TYR A 50 -0.70 5.45 15.34
C TYR A 50 -1.34 6.77 14.95
N GLU A 51 -0.54 7.83 15.08
CA GLU A 51 -0.86 9.17 14.57
C GLU A 51 -0.38 9.29 13.12
N ILE A 52 -1.31 9.41 12.16
CA ILE A 52 -0.98 9.35 10.73
C ILE A 52 -0.10 10.52 10.26
N ALA A 53 -0.30 11.70 10.85
CA ALA A 53 0.53 12.87 10.57
C ALA A 53 1.99 12.63 10.98
N GLN A 54 2.21 11.91 12.09
CA GLN A 54 3.54 11.53 12.54
C GLN A 54 4.16 10.52 11.57
N LEU A 55 3.44 9.44 11.23
CA LEU A 55 3.94 8.42 10.29
C LEU A 55 4.29 9.02 8.93
N LYS A 56 3.44 9.91 8.40
CA LYS A 56 3.71 10.65 7.16
C LYS A 56 5.04 11.41 7.26
N GLN A 57 5.24 12.16 8.34
CA GLN A 57 6.46 12.96 8.50
C GLN A 57 7.71 12.07 8.60
N GLU A 58 7.63 10.97 9.37
CA GLU A 58 8.71 9.98 9.47
C GLU A 58 9.09 9.42 8.08
N VAL A 59 8.10 9.05 7.26
CA VAL A 59 8.36 8.57 5.88
C VAL A 59 8.98 9.66 5.01
N ILE A 60 8.53 10.91 5.11
CA ILE A 60 9.10 12.03 4.36
C ILE A 60 10.58 12.26 4.76
N ASP A 61 10.87 12.21 6.05
CA ASP A 61 12.23 12.42 6.56
C ASP A 61 13.17 11.28 6.13
N GLU A 62 12.71 10.03 6.23
CA GLU A 62 13.51 8.84 5.96
C GLU A 62 13.69 8.56 4.46
N MET A 63 12.61 8.68 3.67
CA MET A 63 12.60 8.24 2.26
C MET A 63 12.78 9.38 1.25
N PHE A 64 12.51 10.62 1.68
CA PHE A 64 12.56 11.81 0.81
C PHE A 64 13.47 12.91 1.36
N ALA A 65 14.34 12.58 2.33
CA ALA A 65 15.27 13.50 2.96
C ALA A 65 14.61 14.78 3.51
N GLY A 66 13.38 14.65 4.03
CA GLY A 66 12.61 15.75 4.59
C GLY A 66 11.97 16.68 3.55
N ASN A 67 12.11 16.38 2.25
CA ASN A 67 11.67 17.26 1.17
C ASN A 67 10.69 16.54 0.22
N TYR A 68 9.41 16.61 0.56
CA TYR A 68 8.32 16.09 -0.26
C TYR A 68 7.09 16.98 -0.17
N HIS A 69 6.60 17.48 -1.30
CA HIS A 69 5.50 18.43 -1.38
C HIS A 69 4.41 17.95 -2.37
N GLY A 70 3.32 18.70 -2.52
CA GLY A 70 2.27 18.37 -3.49
C GLY A 70 1.30 17.27 -3.04
N ILE A 71 1.30 16.91 -1.76
CA ILE A 71 0.29 16.05 -1.14
C ILE A 71 -0.62 16.94 -0.29
N SER A 72 -1.92 16.91 -0.53
CA SER A 72 -2.90 17.75 0.18
C SER A 72 -3.15 17.24 1.60
N SER A 73 -3.50 15.96 1.75
CA SER A 73 -3.68 15.29 3.04
C SER A 73 -3.32 13.80 2.99
N VAL A 74 -3.11 13.22 4.17
CA VAL A 74 -2.97 11.77 4.39
C VAL A 74 -3.85 11.44 5.59
N GLU A 75 -4.87 10.61 5.38
CA GLU A 75 -5.94 10.39 6.36
C GLU A 75 -6.24 8.91 6.52
N TRP A 76 -6.74 8.52 7.69
CA TRP A 76 -7.30 7.18 7.88
C TRP A 76 -8.66 7.11 7.20
N THR A 77 -9.01 5.96 6.65
CA THR A 77 -10.39 5.68 6.26
C THR A 77 -11.29 5.69 7.50
N ASP A 78 -12.56 6.06 7.33
CA ASP A 78 -13.57 6.05 8.38
C ASP A 78 -14.02 4.63 8.76
N LYS A 79 -13.85 3.69 7.82
CA LYS A 79 -14.21 2.28 7.95
C LYS A 79 -13.14 1.38 7.35
N PRO A 80 -13.08 0.12 7.81
CA PRO A 80 -12.22 -0.88 7.20
C PRO A 80 -12.79 -1.30 5.83
N TYR A 81 -11.91 -1.38 4.82
CA TYR A 81 -12.29 -1.74 3.45
C TYR A 81 -11.54 -2.98 2.94
N ARG A 82 -12.15 -3.74 2.03
CA ARG A 82 -11.54 -4.89 1.31
C ARG A 82 -10.78 -4.47 0.05
N SER A 83 -11.01 -3.27 -0.43
CA SER A 83 -10.55 -2.87 -1.77
C SER A 83 -9.06 -2.55 -1.81
N TYR A 84 -8.47 -1.99 -0.74
CA TYR A 84 -7.09 -1.51 -0.71
C TYR A 84 -6.55 -1.31 0.71
N TYR A 85 -5.23 -1.28 0.87
CA TYR A 85 -4.57 -0.78 2.09
C TYR A 85 -4.31 0.73 2.08
N GLY A 86 -4.09 1.31 0.90
CA GLY A 86 -3.97 2.74 0.69
C GLY A 86 -4.48 3.12 -0.70
N ALA A 87 -4.77 4.40 -0.89
CA ALA A 87 -5.05 4.94 -2.21
C ALA A 87 -4.63 6.41 -2.31
N PHE A 88 -3.94 6.75 -3.39
CA PHE A 88 -3.69 8.12 -3.84
C PHE A 88 -4.75 8.57 -4.86
N PHE A 89 -5.41 9.70 -4.60
CA PHE A 89 -6.37 10.30 -5.51
C PHE A 89 -5.75 11.47 -6.27
N PHE A 90 -5.58 11.31 -7.59
CA PHE A 90 -4.90 12.29 -8.45
C PHE A 90 -5.61 13.64 -8.56
N ASN A 91 -6.93 13.69 -8.44
CA ASN A 91 -7.72 14.91 -8.69
C ASN A 91 -7.42 16.03 -7.69
N ASP A 92 -7.11 15.67 -6.46
CA ASP A 92 -6.91 16.57 -5.31
C ASP A 92 -5.66 16.20 -4.49
N SER A 93 -4.88 15.21 -4.97
CA SER A 93 -3.60 14.79 -4.39
C SER A 93 -3.68 14.39 -2.92
N HIS A 94 -4.80 13.78 -2.53
CA HIS A 94 -5.00 13.26 -1.17
C HIS A 94 -4.74 11.76 -1.12
N ILE A 95 -4.33 11.30 0.06
CA ILE A 95 -4.07 9.88 0.34
C ILE A 95 -5.02 9.44 1.45
N VAL A 96 -5.61 8.27 1.26
CA VAL A 96 -6.29 7.54 2.34
C VAL A 96 -5.53 6.27 2.65
N ILE A 97 -5.40 5.95 3.94
CA ILE A 97 -4.82 4.71 4.44
C ILE A 97 -5.91 3.96 5.20
N ASN A 98 -6.07 2.67 4.90
CA ASN A 98 -7.12 1.85 5.47
C ASN A 98 -6.92 1.70 6.99
N CYS A 99 -7.97 2.01 7.77
CA CYS A 99 -7.91 2.02 9.23
C CYS A 99 -7.63 0.63 9.84
N VAL A 100 -7.75 -0.45 9.08
CA VAL A 100 -7.31 -1.81 9.50
C VAL A 100 -5.84 -1.85 9.90
N LEU A 101 -5.02 -0.95 9.35
CA LEU A 101 -3.59 -0.86 9.64
C LEU A 101 -3.30 -0.11 10.95
N ASN A 102 -4.27 0.64 11.49
CA ASN A 102 -4.10 1.38 12.74
C ASN A 102 -4.39 0.47 13.95
N SER A 103 -3.47 -0.47 14.17
CA SER A 103 -3.60 -1.53 15.18
C SER A 103 -2.26 -1.82 15.86
N PRO A 104 -2.24 -2.16 17.16
CA PRO A 104 -1.04 -2.64 17.84
C PRO A 104 -0.52 -3.98 17.31
N ASP A 105 -1.35 -4.73 16.57
CA ASP A 105 -1.00 -6.03 16.02
C ASP A 105 -0.43 -5.90 14.59
N VAL A 106 -0.45 -4.69 14.02
CA VAL A 106 0.15 -4.37 12.72
C VAL A 106 1.49 -3.68 12.95
N PRO A 107 2.61 -4.20 12.42
CA PRO A 107 3.93 -3.57 12.57
C PRO A 107 3.91 -2.14 12.02
N ARG A 108 4.37 -1.18 12.84
CA ARG A 108 4.45 0.24 12.46
C ARG A 108 5.13 0.47 11.11
N GLU A 109 6.24 -0.23 10.85
CA GLU A 109 6.99 -0.11 9.60
C GLU A 109 6.23 -0.66 8.38
N ALA A 110 5.32 -1.63 8.57
CA ALA A 110 4.42 -2.06 7.49
C ALA A 110 3.42 -0.96 7.12
N VAL A 111 2.91 -0.22 8.11
CA VAL A 111 2.05 0.96 7.87
C VAL A 111 2.81 2.05 7.12
N LYS A 112 4.06 2.33 7.53
CA LYS A 112 4.93 3.30 6.85
C LYS A 112 5.25 2.87 5.41
N CYS A 113 5.41 1.57 5.16
CA CYS A 113 5.61 1.01 3.83
C CYS A 113 4.42 1.35 2.90
N VAL A 114 3.18 1.18 3.38
CA VAL A 114 1.98 1.58 2.61
C VAL A 114 1.94 3.09 2.39
N ILE A 115 2.24 3.90 3.41
CA ILE A 115 2.29 5.36 3.23
C ILE A 115 3.34 5.76 2.18
N TYR A 116 4.52 5.14 2.19
CA TYR A 116 5.55 5.39 1.19
C TYR A 116 5.09 5.02 -0.22
N HIS A 117 4.43 3.87 -0.38
CA HIS A 117 3.83 3.44 -1.64
C HIS A 117 2.86 4.50 -2.18
N GLU A 118 1.92 4.97 -1.36
CA GLU A 118 0.95 5.99 -1.80
C GLU A 118 1.59 7.34 -2.09
N LEU A 119 2.65 7.72 -1.38
CA LEU A 119 3.40 8.94 -1.69
C LEU A 119 4.03 8.86 -3.08
N LEU A 120 4.61 7.71 -3.47
CA LEU A 120 5.20 7.54 -4.80
C LEU A 120 4.20 7.78 -5.93
N HIS A 121 2.91 7.51 -5.72
CA HIS A 121 1.89 7.75 -6.74
C HIS A 121 1.75 9.22 -7.17
N ARG A 122 2.23 10.19 -6.39
CA ARG A 122 2.34 11.58 -6.83
C ARG A 122 3.16 11.73 -8.11
N ASP A 123 4.26 10.98 -8.21
CA ASP A 123 5.23 11.08 -9.30
C ASP A 123 5.00 10.00 -10.38
N TYR A 124 4.24 8.95 -10.05
CA TYR A 124 4.11 7.74 -10.85
C TYR A 124 2.64 7.27 -10.90
N HIS A 125 2.03 7.36 -12.09
CA HIS A 125 0.63 6.96 -12.28
C HIS A 125 0.34 5.46 -12.13
N GLY A 126 1.37 4.61 -12.24
CA GLY A 126 1.25 3.17 -12.10
C GLY A 126 2.54 2.53 -11.61
N HIS A 127 2.53 1.22 -11.42
CA HIS A 127 3.61 0.48 -10.78
C HIS A 127 4.71 0.01 -11.72
N GLY A 128 5.09 0.85 -12.69
CA GLY A 128 6.13 0.54 -13.65
C GLY A 128 7.52 0.35 -13.03
N LYS A 129 8.52 0.05 -13.87
CA LYS A 129 9.89 -0.30 -13.42
C LYS A 129 10.51 0.73 -12.45
N GLU A 130 10.31 2.02 -12.71
CA GLU A 130 10.84 3.08 -11.85
C GLU A 130 10.14 3.11 -10.49
N PHE A 131 8.80 3.00 -10.47
CA PHE A 131 8.02 2.87 -9.24
C PHE A 131 8.54 1.72 -8.39
N ARG A 132 8.61 0.51 -8.96
CA ARG A 132 9.09 -0.69 -8.24
C ARG A 132 10.52 -0.55 -7.75
N SER A 133 11.37 0.12 -8.52
CA SER A 133 12.74 0.40 -8.08
C SER A 133 12.83 1.40 -6.92
N ARG A 134 11.85 2.30 -6.77
CA ARG A 134 11.75 3.23 -5.64
C ARG A 134 11.12 2.55 -4.44
N GLU A 135 10.05 1.80 -4.65
CA GLU A 135 9.35 1.01 -3.65
C GLU A 135 10.32 0.05 -2.93
N ALA A 136 11.15 -0.69 -3.69
CA ALA A 136 12.15 -1.61 -3.15
C ALA A 136 13.28 -0.94 -2.34
N GLN A 137 13.37 0.40 -2.30
CA GLN A 137 14.32 1.11 -1.45
C GLN A 137 13.84 1.27 -0.01
N PHE A 138 12.56 1.00 0.26
CA PHE A 138 12.04 1.05 1.63
C PHE A 138 12.77 0.00 2.50
N PRO A 139 13.30 0.38 3.67
CA PRO A 139 13.97 -0.55 4.57
C PRO A 139 13.06 -1.73 4.93
N GLY A 140 13.51 -2.96 4.67
CA GLY A 140 12.70 -4.15 4.95
C GLY A 140 11.50 -4.35 4.02
N TYR A 141 11.48 -3.71 2.83
CA TYR A 141 10.36 -3.78 1.89
C TYR A 141 9.79 -5.19 1.69
N GLU A 142 10.65 -6.19 1.42
CA GLU A 142 10.20 -7.57 1.18
C GLU A 142 9.47 -8.18 2.38
N GLU A 143 9.91 -7.90 3.61
CA GLU A 143 9.28 -8.39 4.83
C GLU A 143 7.92 -7.74 5.05
N HIS A 144 7.85 -6.41 4.93
CA HIS A 144 6.61 -5.67 5.08
C HIS A 144 5.60 -6.02 3.98
N ALA A 145 6.09 -6.23 2.75
CA ALA A 145 5.25 -6.65 1.65
C ALA A 145 4.69 -8.06 1.86
N ALA A 146 5.51 -9.00 2.35
CA ALA A 146 5.04 -10.36 2.66
C ALA A 146 4.00 -10.36 3.80
N PHE A 147 4.22 -9.53 4.82
CA PHE A 147 3.25 -9.33 5.90
C PHE A 147 1.91 -8.81 5.37
N LEU A 148 1.91 -7.74 4.56
CA LEU A 148 0.70 -7.13 4.00
C LEU A 148 -0.05 -8.10 3.06
N HIS A 149 0.68 -8.89 2.27
CA HIS A 149 0.09 -9.94 1.44
C HIS A 149 -0.62 -11.00 2.28
N THR A 150 0.04 -11.52 3.33
CA THR A 150 -0.56 -12.55 4.20
C THR A 150 -1.77 -12.00 4.95
N MET A 151 -1.65 -10.80 5.50
CA MET A 151 -2.75 -10.08 6.14
C MET A 151 -3.92 -9.84 5.16
N GLY A 152 -3.60 -9.61 3.88
CA GLY A 152 -4.58 -9.39 2.83
C GLY A 152 -5.33 -10.66 2.48
N ASP A 153 -4.62 -11.79 2.37
CA ASP A 153 -5.22 -13.11 2.16
C ASP A 153 -6.19 -13.47 3.29
N ASP A 154 -5.82 -13.22 4.55
CA ASP A 154 -6.64 -13.55 5.72
C ASP A 154 -7.93 -12.74 5.80
N MET A 155 -7.90 -11.47 5.39
CA MET A 155 -9.05 -10.57 5.41
C MET A 155 -9.77 -10.46 4.06
N ASP A 156 -9.24 -11.08 2.99
CA ASP A 156 -9.62 -10.90 1.60
C ASP A 156 -9.63 -9.41 1.20
N ILE A 157 -8.47 -8.77 1.41
CA ILE A 157 -8.13 -7.42 0.91
C ILE A 157 -7.38 -7.56 -0.41
N LYS A 158 -7.83 -6.84 -1.45
CA LYS A 158 -7.37 -7.05 -2.83
C LYS A 158 -6.17 -6.21 -3.28
N GLY A 159 -5.76 -5.22 -2.51
CA GLY A 159 -4.78 -4.21 -2.97
C GLY A 159 -3.48 -4.22 -2.16
N TRP A 160 -2.53 -5.06 -2.60
CA TRP A 160 -1.10 -5.00 -2.28
C TRP A 160 -0.26 -5.76 -3.32
#